data_AF-A0A0R2X5Y3-F1
#
_entry.id   AF-A0A0R2X5Y3-F1
#
_cell.length_a   1.000
_cell.length_b   1.000
_cell.length_c   1.000
_cell.angle_alpha   90.00
_cell.angle_beta   90.00
_cell.angle_gamma   90.00
#
_symmetry.space_group_name_H-M   'P 1'
#
loop_
_entity.id
_entity.type
_entity.pdbx_description
1 polymer ?
#
loop_
_entity_poly.entity_id
_entity_poly.type
_entity_poly.pdbx_seq_one_letter_code
_entity_poly.pdbx_strand_id
1 'polypeptide(L)'
;MSNFFDLDISFEDDGEKVDLSKIAAKDLLAAIQTLPEPLKEVALGILYQRRTFSDVSQDLGIRQSELVTRLHRAQLAISIELMRR
;
A
#
# COMPACT_ATOMS: atom_id res chain seq x y z
N MET A 1 10.95 -7.04 18.71
CA MET A 1 10.53 -6.71 17.34
C MET A 1 9.36 -5.76 17.45
N SER A 2 9.62 -4.47 17.30
CA SER A 2 8.60 -3.43 17.40
C SER A 2 7.77 -3.45 16.12
N ASN A 3 6.46 -3.69 16.25
CA ASN A 3 5.51 -3.67 15.14
C ASN A 3 5.43 -2.25 14.56
N PHE A 4 6.25 -1.96 13.54
CA PHE A 4 6.12 -0.71 12.76
C PHE A 4 4.73 -0.57 12.12
N PHE A 5 4.00 -1.68 11.97
CA PHE A 5 2.64 -1.75 11.44
C PHE A 5 1.52 -1.65 12.49
N ASP A 6 1.87 -1.61 13.79
CA ASP A 6 0.95 -1.45 14.93
C ASP A 6 0.99 -0.01 15.47
N LEU A 7 1.49 0.92 14.67
CA LEU A 7 1.43 2.32 15.03
C LEU A 7 0.01 2.79 14.77
N ASP A 8 -0.65 3.17 15.86
CA ASP A 8 -1.72 4.15 15.92
C ASP A 8 -1.16 5.48 15.38
N ILE A 9 -0.85 5.52 14.08
CA ILE A 9 -0.32 6.69 13.39
C ILE A 9 -1.48 7.67 13.33
N SER A 10 -1.46 8.67 14.21
CA SER A 10 -2.19 9.92 13.99
C SER A 10 -1.62 10.55 12.72
N PHE A 11 -2.36 10.42 11.62
CA PHE A 11 -1.94 10.80 10.28
C PHE A 11 -1.95 12.33 10.12
N GLU A 12 -0.93 13.00 10.64
CA GLU A 12 -0.56 14.34 10.17
C GLU A 12 0.07 14.19 8.78
N ASP A 13 -0.51 14.86 7.79
CA ASP A 13 -0.24 14.75 6.33
C ASP A 13 1.11 15.40 5.94
N ASP A 14 2.16 15.18 6.74
CA ASP A 14 3.45 15.90 6.66
C ASP A 14 4.56 15.08 5.99
N GLY A 15 4.23 14.41 4.89
CA GLY A 15 5.22 13.70 4.08
C GLY A 15 4.89 13.80 2.60
N GLU A 16 5.82 14.34 1.82
CA GLU A 16 5.78 14.42 0.36
C GLU A 16 5.48 13.01 -0.22
N LYS A 17 4.22 12.76 -0.59
CA LYS A 17 3.79 11.43 -1.08
C LYS A 17 4.54 11.14 -2.38
N VAL A 18 5.35 10.08 -2.38
CA VAL A 18 6.07 9.64 -3.57
C VAL A 18 5.07 9.32 -4.66
N ASP A 19 5.26 9.89 -5.85
CA ASP A 19 4.43 9.58 -7.02
C ASP A 19 4.73 8.15 -7.50
N LEU A 20 4.00 7.18 -6.96
CA LEU A 20 4.18 5.75 -7.24
C LEU A 20 3.98 5.40 -8.71
N SER A 21 3.34 6.27 -9.51
CA SER A 21 3.15 6.04 -10.95
C SER A 21 4.44 6.16 -11.75
N LYS A 22 5.46 6.85 -11.21
CA LYS A 22 6.76 7.09 -11.84
C LYS A 22 7.84 6.11 -11.40
N ILE A 23 7.54 5.24 -10.44
CA ILE A 23 8.47 4.24 -9.93
C ILE A 23 8.56 3.06 -10.90
N ALA A 24 9.78 2.55 -11.12
CA ALA A 24 9.98 1.38 -11.95
C ALA A 24 9.21 0.17 -11.37
N ALA A 25 8.56 -0.61 -12.24
CA ALA A 25 7.69 -1.70 -11.80
C ALA A 25 8.39 -2.72 -10.88
N LYS A 26 9.69 -2.95 -11.10
CA LYS A 26 10.52 -3.83 -10.27
C LYS A 26 10.68 -3.30 -8.84
N ASP A 27 10.96 -2.00 -8.69
CA ASP A 27 11.18 -1.38 -7.38
C ASP A 27 9.86 -1.25 -6.61
N LEU A 28 8.77 -0.93 -7.33
CA LEU A 28 7.42 -0.92 -6.76
C LEU A 28 7.03 -2.31 -6.24
N LEU A 29 7.26 -3.37 -7.02
CA LEU A 29 6.97 -4.74 -6.57
C LEU A 29 7.81 -5.13 -5.36
N ALA A 30 9.10 -4.78 -5.35
CA ALA A 30 9.99 -5.05 -4.22
C ALA A 30 9.51 -4.35 -2.95
N ALA A 31 9.03 -3.11 -3.03
CA ALA A 31 8.45 -2.40 -1.89
C ALA A 31 7.09 -2.97 -1.46
N ILE A 32 6.23 -3.40 -2.40
CA ILE A 32 4.96 -4.07 -2.07
C ILE A 32 5.21 -5.35 -1.27
N GLN A 33 6.25 -6.12 -1.63
CA GLN A 33 6.57 -7.39 -0.97
C GLN A 33 7.00 -7.24 0.50
N THR A 34 7.39 -6.05 0.97
CA THR A 34 7.72 -5.80 2.38
C THR A 34 6.50 -5.49 3.24
N LEU A 35 5.32 -5.36 2.63
CA LEU A 35 4.07 -5.05 3.35
C LEU A 35 3.48 -6.29 4.07
N PRO A 36 2.72 -6.09 5.16
CA PRO A 36 1.90 -7.13 5.76
C PRO A 36 0.83 -7.62 4.78
N GLU A 37 0.44 -8.90 4.89
CA GLU A 37 -0.48 -9.57 3.95
C GLU A 37 -1.71 -8.73 3.57
N PRO A 38 -2.47 -8.15 4.52
CA PRO A 38 -3.69 -7.42 4.20
C PRO A 38 -3.46 -6.16 3.35
N LEU A 39 -2.28 -5.53 3.46
CA LEU A 39 -1.91 -4.35 2.66
C LEU A 39 -1.26 -4.77 1.35
N LYS A 40 -0.45 -5.83 1.38
CA LYS A 40 0.26 -6.40 0.24
C LYS A 40 -0.72 -6.83 -0.85
N GLU A 41 -1.77 -7.58 -0.50
CA GLU A 41 -2.75 -8.08 -1.48
C GLU A 41 -3.48 -6.93 -2.19
N VAL A 42 -3.88 -5.90 -1.44
CA VAL A 42 -4.53 -4.71 -1.98
C VAL A 42 -3.58 -3.92 -2.90
N ALA A 43 -2.35 -3.67 -2.45
CA ALA A 43 -1.36 -2.93 -3.22
C ALA A 43 -0.94 -3.69 -4.50
N LEU A 44 -0.76 -5.00 -4.41
CA LEU A 44 -0.44 -5.85 -5.56
C LEU A 44 -1.56 -5.80 -6.61
N GLY A 45 -2.82 -5.94 -6.18
CA GLY A 45 -3.97 -5.90 -7.08
C GLY A 45 -4.13 -4.55 -7.80
N ILE A 46 -4.03 -3.44 -7.05
CA ILE A 46 -4.34 -2.11 -7.60
C ILE A 46 -3.11 -1.43 -8.24
N LEU A 47 -1.98 -1.39 -7.53
CA LEU A 47 -0.82 -0.59 -7.96
C LEU A 47 0.04 -1.33 -8.99
N TYR A 48 0.17 -2.65 -8.86
CA TYR A 48 1.02 -3.46 -9.73
C TYR A 48 0.22 -4.13 -10.85
N GLN A 49 -0.82 -4.90 -10.50
CA GLN A 49 -1.65 -5.62 -11.47
C GLN A 49 -2.67 -4.73 -12.19
N ARG A 50 -2.87 -3.49 -11.73
CA ARG A 50 -3.80 -2.50 -12.30
C ARG A 50 -5.26 -2.99 -12.40
N ARG A 51 -5.69 -3.86 -11.47
CA ARG A 51 -7.08 -4.31 -11.35
C ARG A 51 -7.97 -3.17 -10.86
N THR A 52 -9.28 -3.32 -11.06
CA THR A 52 -10.25 -2.35 -10.54
C THR A 52 -10.45 -2.52 -9.02
N PHE A 53 -10.92 -1.47 -8.36
CA PHE A 53 -11.27 -1.50 -6.94
C PHE A 53 -12.36 -2.55 -6.65
N SER A 54 -13.34 -2.69 -7.55
CA SER A 54 -14.39 -3.70 -7.43
C SER A 54 -13.82 -5.11 -7.49
N ASP A 55 -12.98 -5.43 -8.47
CA ASP A 55 -12.43 -6.78 -8.63
C ASP A 55 -11.61 -7.19 -7.41
N VAL A 56 -10.74 -6.30 -6.92
CA VAL A 56 -9.89 -6.58 -5.77
C VAL A 56 -10.71 -6.70 -4.49
N SER A 57 -11.69 -5.81 -4.27
CA SER A 57 -12.54 -5.90 -3.07
C SER A 57 -13.39 -7.17 -3.01
N GLN A 58 -13.92 -7.61 -4.17
CA GLN A 58 -14.72 -8.83 -4.27
C GLN A 58 -13.89 -10.09 -4.07
N ASP A 59 -12.71 -10.16 -4.70
CA ASP A 59 -11.76 -11.27 -4.60
C ASP A 59 -11.23 -11.45 -3.17
N LEU A 60 -10.94 -10.33 -2.49
CA LEU A 60 -10.52 -10.35 -1.08
C LEU A 60 -11.67 -10.49 -0.08
N GLY A 61 -12.93 -10.47 -0.53
CA GLY A 61 -14.10 -10.56 0.34
C GLY A 61 -14.24 -9.39 1.34
N ILE A 62 -13.78 -8.19 0.98
CA ILE A 62 -13.81 -6.99 1.85
C ILE A 62 -14.72 -5.89 1.31
N ARG A 63 -15.13 -4.97 2.20
CA ARG A 63 -15.87 -3.77 1.80
C ARG A 63 -14.97 -2.81 1.03
N GLN A 64 -15.53 -2.03 0.10
CA GLN A 64 -14.76 -1.02 -0.63
C GLN A 64 -14.13 0.03 0.29
N SER A 65 -14.82 0.47 1.35
CA SER A 65 -14.28 1.42 2.32
C SER A 65 -13.01 0.89 3.00
N GLU A 66 -13.02 -0.39 3.37
CA GLU A 66 -11.85 -1.08 3.94
C GLU A 66 -10.71 -1.18 2.92
N LEU A 67 -11.01 -1.50 1.66
CA LEU A 67 -10.01 -1.53 0.59
C LEU A 67 -9.32 -0.17 0.41
N VAL A 68 -10.07 0.93 0.42
CA VAL A 68 -9.52 2.28 0.29
C VAL A 68 -8.60 2.61 1.47
N THR A 69 -9.02 2.30 2.70
CA THR A 69 -8.19 2.52 3.90
C THR A 69 -6.90 1.70 3.85
N ARG A 70 -6.97 0.42 3.47
CA ARG A 70 -5.79 -0.44 3.30
C ARG A 70 -4.86 0.07 2.19
N LEU A 71 -5.42 0.49 1.05
CA LEU A 71 -4.63 1.02 -0.06
C LEU A 71 -3.88 2.30 0.36
N HIS A 72 -4.54 3.23 1.05
CA HIS A 72 -3.91 4.44 1.54
C HIS A 72 -2.73 4.13 2.49
N ARG A 73 -2.93 3.20 3.43
CA ARG A 73 -1.86 2.74 4.34
C ARG A 73 -0.71 2.08 3.58
N ALA A 74 -1.01 1.28 2.55
CA ALA A 74 -0.01 0.64 1.72
C ALA A 74 0.83 1.67 0.93
N GLN A 75 0.19 2.69 0.33
CA GLN A 75 0.89 3.74 -0.41
C GLN A 75 1.87 4.53 0.47
N LEU A 76 1.48 4.84 1.71
CA LEU A 76 2.36 5.50 2.69
C LEU A 76 3.55 4.61 3.06
N ALA A 77 3.29 3.34 3.40
CA ALA A 77 4.34 2.39 3.76
C ALA A 77 5.34 2.17 2.61
N ILE A 78 4.85 2.07 1.37
CA ILE A 78 5.69 1.98 0.17
C ILE A 78 6.53 3.25 0.00
N SER A 79 5.92 4.44 0.17
CA SER A 79 6.63 5.72 0.06
C SER A 79 7.78 5.82 1.07
N ILE A 80 7.52 5.45 2.33
CA ILE A 80 8.56 5.41 3.39
C ILE A 80 9.68 4.43 3.03
N GLU A 81 9.34 3.23 2.55
CA GLU A 81 10.35 2.23 2.15
C GLU A 81 11.20 2.71 0.98
N LEU A 82 10.61 3.40 0.00
CA LEU A 82 11.35 3.95 -1.14
C LEU A 82 12.24 5.14 -0.76
N MET A 83 11.82 5.98 0.19
CA MET A 83 12.64 7.11 0.68
C MET A 83 13.79 6.66 1.59
N ARG A 84 13.71 5.47 2.20
CA ARG A 84 14.75 4.93 3.08
C ARG A 84 15.95 4.34 2.32
N ARG A 85 15.80 4.09 1.01
CA ARG A 85 16.82 3.49 0.15
C ARG A 85 17.70 4.57 -0.48
#